data_AF-A0A915MS88-F1
#
_entry.id   AF-A0A915MS88-F1
#
_cell.length_a   1.000
_cell.length_b   1.000
_cell.length_c   1.000
_cell.angle_alpha   90.00
_cell.angle_beta   90.00
_cell.angle_gamma   90.00
#
_symmetry.space_group_name_H-M   'P 1'
#
loop_
_entity.id
_entity.type
_entity.pdbx_description
1 polymer ?
#
loop_
_entity_poly.entity_id
_entity_poly.type
_entity_poly.pdbx_seq_one_letter_code
_entity_poly.pdbx_strand_id
1 'polypeptide(L)'
;MRSMRVFYSNPERTSGQLVIASYDSQYKIFHFHHDGLDKLALIFERWNAVKAKSAGNDSPSVAGPDRHLLICPVGADLAKTEMDPEDGLYERLNWDHWRSFISKEGNVGDSFTVRKV
;
A
#
# COMPACT_ATOMS: atom_id res chain seq x y z
N MET A 1 8.71 -7.74 12.72
CA MET A 1 7.87 -8.60 11.84
C MET A 1 8.20 -8.23 10.40
N ARG A 2 8.51 -9.19 9.51
CA ARG A 2 8.66 -8.87 8.07
C ARG A 2 7.32 -9.01 7.38
N SER A 3 6.89 -7.98 6.66
CA SER A 3 5.66 -8.09 5.86
C SER A 3 5.72 -7.20 4.64
N MET A 4 5.18 -7.68 3.54
CA MET A 4 4.91 -6.93 2.32
C MET A 4 3.40 -6.87 2.11
N ARG A 5 2.85 -5.69 1.82
CA ARG A 5 1.41 -5.50 1.57
C ARG A 5 1.19 -4.69 0.30
N VAL A 6 0.20 -5.08 -0.49
CA VAL A 6 -0.24 -4.36 -1.69
C VAL A 6 -1.64 -3.81 -1.42
N PHE A 7 -1.83 -2.51 -1.60
CA PHE A 7 -3.13 -1.83 -1.47
C PHE A 7 -3.47 -1.18 -2.81
N TYR A 8 -4.65 -1.49 -3.36
CA TYR A 8 -5.10 -0.90 -4.61
C TYR A 8 -5.95 0.35 -4.36
N SER A 9 -5.69 1.41 -5.13
CA SER A 9 -6.45 2.67 -5.05
C SER A 9 -7.50 2.82 -6.14
N ASN A 10 -7.53 1.90 -7.11
CA ASN A 10 -8.49 1.91 -8.22
C ASN A 10 -9.07 0.50 -8.50
N PRO A 11 -10.32 0.40 -9.02
CA PRO A 11 -10.96 -0.87 -9.35
C PRO A 11 -10.19 -1.76 -10.32
N GLU A 12 -9.43 -1.15 -11.23
CA GLU A 12 -8.62 -1.82 -12.25
C GLU A 12 -7.35 -2.45 -11.66
N ARG A 13 -7.04 -2.18 -10.39
CA ARG A 13 -5.91 -2.73 -9.62
C ARG A 13 -4.54 -2.43 -10.23
N THR A 14 -4.42 -1.33 -10.94
CA THR A 14 -3.17 -0.94 -11.60
C THR A 14 -2.37 0.07 -10.78
N SER A 15 -3.03 0.83 -9.90
CA SER A 15 -2.46 1.89 -9.08
C SER A 15 -2.71 1.65 -7.59
N GLY A 16 -1.89 2.27 -6.73
CA GLY A 16 -1.99 2.09 -5.28
C GLY A 16 -0.64 2.17 -4.56
N GLN A 17 -0.47 1.33 -3.54
CA GLN A 17 0.69 1.35 -2.65
C GLN A 17 1.27 -0.05 -2.44
N LEU A 18 2.60 -0.15 -2.44
CA LEU A 18 3.35 -1.31 -1.96
C LEU A 18 4.05 -0.93 -0.66
N VAL A 19 3.69 -1.60 0.44
CA VAL A 19 4.24 -1.35 1.78
C VAL A 19 5.15 -2.50 2.17
N ILE A 20 6.40 -2.20 2.50
CA ILE A 20 7.39 -3.17 2.99
C ILE A 20 7.78 -2.80 4.41
N ALA A 21 7.54 -3.71 5.35
CA ALA A 21 7.92 -3.59 6.76
C ALA A 21 9.12 -4.51 7.07
N SER A 22 10.16 -3.93 7.69
CA SER A 22 11.36 -4.66 8.13
C SER A 22 11.21 -5.22 9.56
N TYR A 23 12.19 -6.02 10.00
CA TYR A 23 12.21 -6.51 11.40
C TYR A 23 12.29 -5.37 12.42
N ASP A 24 12.98 -4.30 12.06
CA ASP A 24 13.24 -3.13 12.91
C ASP A 24 12.09 -2.12 12.88
N SER A 25 10.90 -2.55 12.44
CA SER A 25 9.71 -1.70 12.30
C SER A 25 9.91 -0.48 11.40
N GLN A 26 10.82 -0.58 10.42
CA GLN A 26 10.97 0.42 9.38
C GLN A 26 10.03 0.09 8.23
N TYR A 27 9.34 1.11 7.73
CA TYR A 27 8.43 0.99 6.61
C TYR A 27 8.98 1.70 5.39
N LYS A 28 8.84 1.06 4.24
CA LYS A 28 9.02 1.71 2.94
C LYS A 28 7.75 1.56 2.13
N ILE A 29 7.21 2.70 1.73
CA ILE A 29 5.97 2.81 0.96
C ILE A 29 6.35 3.28 -0.44
N PHE A 30 5.91 2.53 -1.44
CA PHE A 30 6.05 2.91 -2.85
C PHE A 30 4.68 3.23 -3.42
N HIS A 31 4.55 4.42 -3.99
CA HIS A 31 3.30 4.92 -4.57
C HIS A 31 3.30 4.71 -6.09
N PHE A 32 2.22 4.12 -6.59
CA PHE A 32 1.98 3.89 -8.02
C PHE A 32 0.76 4.69 -8.44
N HIS A 33 0.98 5.80 -9.14
CA HIS A 33 -0.07 6.71 -9.58
C HIS A 33 -0.53 6.48 -11.03
N HIS A 34 0.27 5.77 -11.83
CA HIS A 34 0.10 5.63 -13.28
C HIS A 34 0.40 4.19 -13.73
N ASP A 35 -0.33 3.23 -13.16
CA ASP A 35 -0.22 1.80 -13.44
C ASP A 35 1.09 1.12 -12.98
N GLY A 36 1.18 -0.20 -13.19
CA GLY A 36 2.37 -1.01 -12.94
C GLY A 36 2.34 -1.79 -11.62
N LEU A 37 1.44 -1.44 -10.70
CA LEU A 37 1.28 -2.18 -9.44
C LEU A 37 0.71 -3.58 -9.69
N ASP A 38 -0.20 -3.71 -10.67
CA ASP A 38 -0.76 -4.97 -11.17
C ASP A 38 0.33 -5.95 -11.63
N LYS A 39 1.31 -5.46 -12.38
CA LYS A 39 2.42 -6.28 -12.89
C LYS A 39 3.29 -6.81 -11.76
N LEU A 40 3.58 -5.98 -10.77
CA LEU A 40 4.33 -6.39 -9.59
C LEU A 40 3.53 -7.39 -8.74
N ALA A 41 2.25 -7.12 -8.51
CA ALA A 41 1.37 -8.01 -7.78
C ALA A 41 1.34 -9.41 -8.41
N LEU A 42 1.22 -9.49 -9.74
CA LEU A 42 1.26 -10.77 -10.48
C LEU A 42 2.59 -11.52 -10.26
N ILE A 43 3.72 -10.82 -10.27
CA ILE A 43 5.04 -11.43 -10.00
C ILE A 43 5.09 -11.95 -8.56
N PHE A 44 4.59 -11.17 -7.60
CA PHE A 44 4.60 -11.56 -6.20
C PHE A 44 3.70 -12.76 -5.90
N GLU A 45 2.52 -12.84 -6.54
CA GLU A 45 1.65 -14.02 -6.45
C GLU A 45 2.34 -15.27 -6.98
N ARG A 46 2.97 -15.18 -8.15
CA ARG A 46 3.74 -16.30 -8.72
C ARG A 46 4.87 -16.73 -7.80
N TRP A 47 5.62 -15.78 -7.26
CA TRP A 47 6.71 -16.06 -6.33
C TRP A 47 6.22 -16.76 -5.06
N ASN A 48 5.10 -16.28 -4.48
CA ASN A 48 4.47 -16.92 -3.34
C ASN A 48 4.00 -18.35 -3.64
N ALA A 49 3.38 -18.57 -4.80
CA ALA A 49 2.95 -19.89 -5.23
C ALA A 49 4.14 -20.85 -5.39
N VAL A 50 5.28 -20.36 -5.91
CA VAL A 50 6.52 -21.15 -6.02
C VAL A 50 7.07 -21.51 -4.63
N LYS A 51 7.13 -20.56 -3.70
CA LYS A 51 7.53 -20.84 -2.31
C LYS A 51 6.62 -21.88 -1.66
N ALA A 52 5.30 -21.73 -1.80
CA ALA A 52 4.33 -22.66 -1.21
C ALA A 52 4.49 -24.09 -1.77
N LYS A 53 4.73 -24.24 -3.08
CA LYS A 53 4.95 -25.55 -3.71
C LYS A 53 6.29 -26.20 -3.36
N SER A 54 7.30 -25.40 -3.01
CA SER A 54 8.61 -25.92 -2.58
C SER A 54 8.62 -26.49 -1.16
N ALA A 55 7.61 -26.17 -0.35
CA ALA A 55 7.34 -26.82 0.94
C ALA A 55 6.51 -28.10 0.68
N GLY A 56 7.20 -29.22 0.49
CA GLY A 56 6.58 -30.52 0.13
C GLY A 56 5.52 -31.02 1.13
N ASN A 57 4.71 -31.97 0.65
CA ASN A 57 3.50 -32.56 1.23
C ASN A 57 3.59 -33.20 2.65
N ASP A 58 4.71 -33.09 3.36
CA ASP A 58 4.96 -33.82 4.62
C ASP A 58 5.06 -32.91 5.86
N SER A 59 4.39 -31.76 5.88
CA SER A 59 4.24 -31.00 7.11
C SER A 59 2.85 -30.41 7.25
N PRO A 60 2.16 -30.67 8.38
CA PRO A 60 0.83 -30.17 8.60
C PRO A 60 0.90 -28.65 8.76
N SER A 61 0.15 -27.96 7.91
CA SER A 61 -0.34 -26.61 8.18
C SER A 61 0.75 -25.57 8.48
N VAL A 62 1.29 -24.92 7.45
CA VAL A 62 1.71 -23.51 7.56
C VAL A 62 0.46 -22.62 7.51
N ALA A 63 -0.46 -22.84 8.44
CA ALA A 63 -1.31 -21.78 8.98
C ALA A 63 -0.56 -21.10 10.14
N GLY A 64 0.75 -20.85 9.93
CA GLY A 64 1.62 -20.11 10.83
C GLY A 64 1.73 -18.64 10.39
N PRO A 65 2.27 -17.76 11.26
CA PRO A 65 2.28 -16.29 11.11
C PRO A 65 3.17 -15.76 9.97
N ASP A 66 3.58 -16.60 9.03
CA ASP A 66 4.65 -16.35 8.07
C ASP A 66 4.12 -16.00 6.66
N ARG A 67 2.93 -15.37 6.58
CA ARG A 67 2.47 -14.71 5.35
C ARG A 67 3.29 -13.43 5.15
N HIS A 68 4.42 -13.58 4.49
CA HIS A 68 5.31 -12.47 4.11
C HIS A 68 4.68 -11.50 3.10
N LEU A 69 3.59 -11.87 2.44
CA LEU A 69 2.87 -11.03 1.49
C LEU A 69 1.35 -11.11 1.69
N LEU A 70 0.73 -9.93 1.76
CA LEU A 70 -0.71 -9.73 1.72
C LEU A 70 -1.06 -8.86 0.51
N ILE A 71 -2.05 -9.26 -0.29
CA ILE A 71 -2.60 -8.45 -1.37
C ILE A 71 -4.01 -8.08 -0.94
N CYS A 72 -4.24 -6.79 -0.72
CA CYS A 72 -5.49 -6.28 -0.20
C CYS A 72 -6.40 -5.88 -1.37
N PRO A 73 -7.69 -6.26 -1.36
CA PRO A 73 -8.65 -5.77 -2.34
C PRO A 73 -8.84 -4.25 -2.19
N VAL A 74 -9.42 -3.64 -3.22
CA VAL A 74 -9.73 -2.19 -3.25
C VAL A 74 -10.74 -1.90 -2.13
N GLY A 75 -10.55 -0.78 -1.43
CA GLY A 75 -11.13 -0.44 -0.12
C GLY A 75 -12.65 -0.54 0.12
N ALA A 76 -13.46 -0.99 -0.84
CA ALA A 76 -14.85 -1.36 -0.60
C ALA A 76 -15.01 -2.71 0.13
N ASP A 77 -14.03 -3.62 0.00
CA ASP A 77 -14.13 -4.99 0.53
C ASP A 77 -13.34 -5.21 1.84
N LEU A 78 -12.66 -4.18 2.37
CA LEU A 78 -11.84 -4.29 3.57
C LEU A 78 -12.63 -3.91 4.84
N ALA A 79 -12.53 -4.72 5.88
CA ALA A 79 -13.03 -4.32 7.19
C ALA A 79 -12.19 -3.15 7.75
N LYS A 80 -12.79 -2.24 8.53
CA LYS A 80 -12.07 -1.09 9.12
C LYS A 80 -10.81 -1.48 9.91
N THR A 81 -10.81 -2.65 10.52
CA THR A 81 -9.66 -3.18 11.30
C THR A 81 -8.46 -3.56 10.42
N GLU A 82 -8.68 -3.74 9.12
CA GLU A 82 -7.65 -4.12 8.13
C GLU A 82 -7.10 -2.92 7.36
N MET A 83 -7.75 -1.76 7.47
CA MET A 83 -7.30 -0.50 6.86
C MET A 83 -6.15 0.10 7.65
N ASP A 84 -5.32 0.92 7.01
CA ASP A 84 -4.34 1.72 7.74
C ASP A 84 -5.08 2.65 8.71
N PRO A 85 -4.58 2.90 9.94
CA PRO A 85 -5.20 3.84 10.87
C PRO A 85 -5.40 5.25 10.26
N GLU A 86 -4.58 5.62 9.27
CA GLU A 86 -4.67 6.89 8.57
C GLU A 86 -5.56 6.86 7.32
N ASP A 87 -5.95 5.67 6.83
CA ASP A 87 -6.81 5.54 5.64
C ASP A 87 -8.21 6.10 5.93
N GLY A 88 -8.58 7.16 5.20
CA GLY A 88 -9.86 7.85 5.34
C GLY A 88 -9.89 8.94 6.42
N LEU A 89 -8.76 9.22 7.10
CA LEU A 89 -8.63 10.39 7.97
C LEU A 89 -8.57 11.70 7.18
N TYR A 90 -7.99 11.67 5.98
CA TYR A 90 -7.79 12.84 5.14
C TYR A 90 -8.51 12.65 3.80
N GLU A 91 -9.15 13.72 3.32
CA GLU A 91 -9.76 13.73 1.99
C GLU A 91 -8.69 13.86 0.92
N ARG A 92 -8.97 13.30 -0.27
CA ARG A 92 -8.06 13.46 -1.40
C ARG A 92 -7.97 14.94 -1.78
N LEU A 93 -6.75 15.47 -1.67
CA LEU A 93 -6.44 16.85 -2.01
C LEU A 93 -6.75 17.12 -3.49
N ASN A 94 -7.66 18.06 -3.74
CA ASN A 94 -8.05 18.46 -5.09
C ASN A 94 -7.18 19.63 -5.59
N TRP A 95 -7.20 19.88 -6.90
CA TRP A 95 -6.33 20.90 -7.51
C TRP A 95 -6.59 22.32 -6.99
N ASP A 96 -7.85 22.66 -6.71
CA ASP A 96 -8.22 23.99 -6.22
C ASP A 96 -7.71 24.22 -4.80
N HIS A 97 -7.87 23.22 -3.93
CA HIS A 97 -7.31 23.21 -2.57
C HIS A 97 -5.78 23.25 -2.60
N TRP A 98 -5.12 22.44 -3.44
CA TRP A 98 -3.66 22.49 -3.58
C TRP A 98 -3.17 23.88 -3.98
N ARG A 99 -3.84 24.50 -4.97
CA ARG A 99 -3.48 25.82 -5.48
C ARG A 99 -3.66 26.92 -4.45
N SER A 100 -4.60 26.75 -3.50
CA SER A 100 -4.81 27.72 -2.42
C SER A 100 -3.61 27.86 -1.48
N PHE A 101 -2.75 26.84 -1.39
CA PHE A 101 -1.52 26.88 -0.58
C PHE A 101 -0.37 27.64 -1.25
N ILE A 102 -0.51 28.01 -2.53
CA ILE A 102 0.53 28.72 -3.30
C ILE A 102 0.22 30.21 -3.32
N SER A 103 1.16 31.03 -2.84
CA SER A 103 1.07 32.50 -2.89
C SER A 103 1.07 33.01 -4.33
N LYS A 104 0.72 34.29 -4.53
CA LYS A 104 0.80 34.92 -5.85
C LYS A 104 2.23 34.97 -6.42
N GLU A 105 3.25 34.89 -5.57
CA GLU A 105 4.66 34.78 -6.00
C GLU A 105 5.12 33.33 -6.24
N GLY A 106 4.24 32.34 -6.08
CA GLY A 106 4.57 30.92 -6.27
C GLY A 106 5.14 30.22 -5.03
N ASN A 107 5.14 30.88 -3.87
CA ASN A 107 5.69 30.32 -2.64
C ASN A 107 4.64 29.53 -1.85
N VAL A 108 5.01 28.38 -1.30
CA VAL A 108 4.17 27.63 -0.36
C VAL A 108 4.41 28.21 1.04
N GLY A 109 3.46 29.00 1.54
CA GLY A 109 3.63 29.77 2.77
C GLY A 109 3.78 28.92 4.03
N ASP A 110 3.00 27.85 4.17
CA ASP A 110 3.06 26.95 5.32
C ASP A 110 3.31 25.50 4.87
N SER A 111 4.60 25.17 4.77
CA SER A 111 5.04 23.81 4.44
C SER A 111 4.62 22.77 5.48
N PHE A 112 4.31 23.17 6.71
CA PHE A 112 3.90 22.23 7.76
C PHE A 112 2.44 21.83 7.60
N THR A 113 1.56 22.79 7.33
CA THR A 113 0.15 22.51 7.05
C THR A 113 0.01 21.64 5.81
N VAL A 114 0.74 21.94 4.73
CA VAL A 114 0.69 21.16 3.48
C VAL A 114 1.09 19.69 3.65
N ARG A 115 1.92 19.35 4.64
CA ARG A 115 2.32 17.95 4.90
C ARG A 115 1.30 17.14 5.70
N LYS A 116 0.29 17.81 6.26
CA LYS A 116 -0.76 17.21 7.09
C LYS A 116 -2.12 17.16 6.41
N VAL A 117 -2.21 17.62 5.16
CA VAL A 117 -3.42 17.57 4.34
C VAL A 117 -3.35 16.39 3.39
#